data_AF-A0A7J2MWL7-F1
#
_entry.id   AF-A0A7J2MWL7-F1
#
_cell.length_a   1.000
_cell.length_b   1.000
_cell.length_c   1.000
_cell.angle_alpha   90.00
_cell.angle_beta   90.00
_cell.angle_gamma   90.00
#
_symmetry.space_group_name_H-M   'P 1'
#
loop_
_entity.id
_entity.type
_entity.pdbx_description
1 polymer ?
#
loop_
_entity_poly.entity_id
_entity_poly.type
_entity_poly.pdbx_seq_one_letter_code
_entity_poly.pdbx_strand_id
1 'polypeptide(L)'
;MSSGIKAVMGNLLNKTKALLKLFRFELCLMGMLSAFIGGLVSGFEYVHYDLFLAMFVVALMVAGSMAINDYFDFEIDKIVHPERPIPSGKVLPKEALLFAVILFSISLILSLLINILCFLIVIISIFSLLMYEVFFKSQGLIGNIIVAFISSMAFTFGGAAIWQPYNSLVLSAITFLLMLGREILMDVRDMDGDVLYRKTLPMKIGRKSATYFGCIFLIVAIAITPLPAIWGILNKWYLMVVIPVDFLIGYAILL
;
A
#
# COMPACT_ATOMS: atom_id res chain seq x y z
N MET A 1 40.36 -3.86 -24.14
CA MET A 1 39.60 -4.60 -23.11
C MET A 1 38.72 -3.71 -22.19
N SER A 2 38.73 -2.37 -22.31
CA SER A 2 38.05 -1.45 -21.37
C SER A 2 36.67 -0.93 -21.82
N SER A 3 36.29 -1.02 -23.09
CA SER A 3 35.03 -0.48 -23.62
C SER A 3 33.83 -1.40 -23.38
N GLY A 4 34.00 -2.71 -23.56
CA GLY A 4 32.93 -3.70 -23.36
C GLY A 4 32.48 -3.85 -21.90
N ILE A 5 33.42 -3.84 -20.95
CA ILE A 5 33.11 -3.91 -19.52
C ILE A 5 32.34 -2.66 -19.07
N LYS A 6 32.73 -1.47 -19.51
CA LYS A 6 32.01 -0.22 -19.21
C LYS A 6 30.58 -0.23 -19.77
N ALA A 7 30.38 -0.77 -20.97
CA ALA A 7 29.05 -0.89 -21.57
C ALA A 7 28.14 -1.88 -20.81
N VAL A 8 28.67 -3.05 -20.44
CA VAL A 8 27.93 -4.05 -19.64
C VAL A 8 27.58 -3.49 -18.26
N MET A 9 28.53 -2.85 -17.60
CA MET A 9 28.34 -2.27 -16.26
C MET A 9 27.36 -1.10 -16.30
N GLY A 10 27.39 -0.28 -17.36
CA GLY A 10 26.41 0.77 -17.60
C GLY A 10 24.99 0.24 -17.84
N ASN A 11 24.85 -0.82 -18.64
CA ASN A 11 23.56 -1.47 -18.86
C ASN A 11 22.99 -2.11 -17.58
N LEU A 12 23.84 -2.77 -16.79
CA LEU A 12 23.44 -3.34 -15.51
C LEU A 12 22.97 -2.25 -14.55
N LEU A 13 23.72 -1.16 -14.41
CA LEU A 13 23.38 -0.05 -13.52
C LEU A 13 22.06 0.63 -13.91
N ASN A 14 21.82 0.80 -15.21
CA ASN A 14 20.55 1.34 -15.71
C ASN A 14 19.37 0.41 -15.41
N LYS A 15 19.57 -0.91 -15.55
CA LYS A 15 18.56 -1.91 -15.23
C LYS A 15 18.26 -1.98 -13.74
N THR A 16 19.28 -1.95 -12.88
CA THR A 16 19.11 -1.88 -11.42
C THR A 16 18.33 -0.63 -11.02
N LYS A 17 18.66 0.53 -11.58
CA LYS A 17 17.89 1.77 -11.35
C LYS A 17 16.43 1.63 -11.78
N ALA A 18 16.17 0.97 -12.90
CA ALA A 18 14.80 0.75 -13.39
C ALA A 18 14.01 -0.19 -12.47
N LEU A 19 14.64 -1.26 -11.96
CA LEU A 19 14.02 -2.15 -10.96
C LEU A 19 13.79 -1.44 -9.62
N LEU A 20 14.72 -0.59 -9.17
CA LEU A 20 14.54 0.20 -7.94
C LEU A 20 13.38 1.20 -8.06
N LYS A 21 13.05 1.67 -9.26
CA LYS A 21 11.85 2.49 -9.47
C LYS A 21 10.56 1.71 -9.23
N LEU A 22 10.53 0.39 -9.49
CA LEU A 22 9.37 -0.45 -9.16
C LEU A 22 9.14 -0.55 -7.65
N PHE A 23 10.19 -0.35 -6.85
CA PHE A 23 10.13 -0.43 -5.39
C PHE A 23 9.25 0.68 -4.77
N ARG A 24 9.04 1.81 -5.46
CA ARG A 24 8.32 3.01 -4.98
C ARG A 24 8.64 3.33 -3.51
N PHE A 25 9.86 3.82 -3.27
CA PHE A 25 10.48 3.97 -1.95
C PHE A 25 9.60 4.68 -0.91
N GLU A 26 8.88 5.72 -1.33
CA GLU A 26 8.00 6.52 -0.49
C GLU A 26 6.87 5.67 0.10
N LEU A 27 6.27 4.78 -0.71
CA LEU A 27 5.21 3.88 -0.27
C LEU A 27 5.75 2.80 0.67
N CYS A 28 6.95 2.28 0.39
CA CYS A 28 7.60 1.34 1.29
C CYS A 28 7.87 1.96 2.65
N LEU A 29 8.36 3.21 2.69
CA LEU A 29 8.59 3.93 3.94
C LEU A 29 7.29 4.14 4.72
N MET A 30 6.20 4.52 4.04
CA MET A 30 4.88 4.62 4.68
C MET A 30 4.43 3.28 5.27
N GLY A 31 4.58 2.18 4.52
CA GLY A 31 4.25 0.84 5.02
C GLY A 31 5.07 0.45 6.25
N MET A 32 6.39 0.70 6.22
CA MET A 32 7.28 0.46 7.36
C MET A 32 6.84 1.25 8.60
N LEU A 33 6.52 2.53 8.43
CA LEU A 33 6.05 3.39 9.52
C LEU A 33 4.71 2.91 10.09
N SER A 34 3.78 2.46 9.24
CA SER A 34 2.50 1.88 9.69
C SER A 34 2.71 0.62 10.54
N ALA A 35 3.59 -0.28 10.13
CA ALA A 35 3.95 -1.47 10.91
C ALA A 35 4.62 -1.09 12.24
N PHE A 36 5.55 -0.14 12.21
CA PHE A 36 6.22 0.34 13.41
C PHE A 36 5.23 0.94 14.41
N ILE A 37 4.36 1.85 13.96
CA ILE A 37 3.32 2.47 14.80
C ILE A 37 2.36 1.42 15.34
N GLY A 38 1.97 0.43 14.52
CA GLY A 38 1.14 -0.70 14.94
C GLY A 38 1.76 -1.48 16.10
N GLY A 39 3.05 -1.80 15.99
CA GLY A 39 3.80 -2.46 17.08
C GLY A 39 3.89 -1.60 18.35
N LEU A 40 4.26 -0.32 18.22
CA LEU A 40 4.36 0.60 19.36
C LEU A 40 3.05 0.72 20.14
N VAL A 41 1.94 0.91 19.44
CA VAL A 41 0.60 1.00 20.02
C VAL A 41 0.17 -0.30 20.71
N SER A 42 0.66 -1.44 20.22
CA SER A 42 0.34 -2.74 20.78
C SER A 42 1.08 -3.07 22.08
N GLY A 43 1.85 -2.13 22.65
CA GLY A 43 2.46 -2.25 23.98
C GLY A 43 3.96 -2.49 23.96
N PHE A 44 4.64 -2.08 22.90
CA PHE A 44 6.07 -2.34 22.73
C PHE A 44 6.93 -1.27 23.39
N GLU A 45 7.66 -1.65 24.43
CA GLU A 45 8.50 -0.73 25.22
C GLU A 45 9.89 -0.47 24.59
N TYR A 46 10.44 -1.44 23.84
CA TYR A 46 11.77 -1.36 23.21
C TYR A 46 11.76 -1.95 21.81
N VAL A 47 12.59 -1.43 20.90
CA VAL A 47 12.63 -1.95 19.52
C VAL A 47 13.24 -3.36 19.47
N HIS A 48 12.40 -4.40 19.48
CA HIS A 48 12.79 -5.80 19.30
C HIS A 48 13.08 -6.11 17.83
N TYR A 49 13.86 -7.17 17.63
CA TYR A 49 14.19 -7.73 16.32
C TYR A 49 12.95 -8.01 15.46
N ASP A 50 11.88 -8.52 16.07
CA ASP A 50 10.64 -8.89 15.37
C ASP A 50 9.91 -7.70 14.74
N LEU A 51 9.93 -6.53 15.40
CA LEU A 51 9.29 -5.33 14.85
C LEU A 51 10.10 -4.77 13.68
N PHE A 52 11.43 -4.78 13.76
CA PHE A 52 12.28 -4.43 12.63
C PHE A 52 12.07 -5.38 11.46
N LEU A 53 11.99 -6.68 11.73
CA LEU A 53 11.70 -7.68 10.71
C LEU A 53 10.30 -7.46 10.12
N ALA A 54 9.32 -7.08 10.94
CA ALA A 54 7.97 -6.78 10.47
C ALA A 54 7.93 -5.56 9.54
N MET A 55 8.64 -4.47 9.89
CA MET A 55 8.80 -3.31 9.02
C MET A 55 9.39 -3.71 7.67
N PHE A 56 10.44 -4.53 7.69
CA PHE A 56 11.08 -5.00 6.46
C PHE A 56 10.16 -5.89 5.62
N VAL A 57 9.39 -6.80 6.24
CA VAL A 57 8.37 -7.59 5.55
C VAL A 57 7.33 -6.69 4.89
N VAL A 58 6.84 -5.65 5.57
CA VAL A 58 5.87 -4.73 4.97
C VAL A 58 6.48 -3.95 3.81
N ALA A 59 7.74 -3.51 3.88
CA ALA A 59 8.42 -2.88 2.75
C ALA A 59 8.48 -3.81 1.52
N LEU A 60 8.88 -5.07 1.72
CA LEU A 60 8.92 -6.07 0.65
C LEU A 60 7.54 -6.35 0.06
N MET A 61 6.51 -6.43 0.91
CA MET A 61 5.12 -6.59 0.49
C MET A 61 4.64 -5.41 -0.36
N VAL A 62 4.93 -4.17 0.06
CA VAL A 62 4.57 -2.97 -0.71
C VAL A 62 5.31 -2.96 -2.05
N ALA A 63 6.63 -3.16 -2.06
CA ALA A 63 7.42 -3.20 -3.28
C ALA A 63 6.96 -4.30 -4.25
N GLY A 64 6.67 -5.50 -3.73
CA GLY A 64 6.12 -6.60 -4.52
C GLY A 64 4.74 -6.25 -5.09
N SER A 65 3.90 -5.57 -4.30
CA SER A 65 2.57 -5.12 -4.72
C SER A 65 2.64 -4.08 -5.83
N MET A 66 3.62 -3.18 -5.80
CA MET A 66 3.82 -2.19 -6.85
C MET A 66 4.37 -2.83 -8.13
N ALA A 67 5.30 -3.78 -8.00
CA ALA A 67 5.86 -4.49 -9.15
C ALA A 67 4.82 -5.38 -9.87
N ILE A 68 3.95 -6.07 -9.11
CA ILE A 68 2.87 -6.87 -9.72
C ILE A 68 1.79 -5.98 -10.33
N ASN A 69 1.48 -4.83 -9.72
CA ASN A 69 0.55 -3.85 -10.28
C ASN A 69 1.04 -3.32 -11.64
N ASP A 70 2.31 -2.90 -11.73
CA ASP A 70 2.93 -2.46 -12.99
C ASP A 70 2.91 -3.59 -14.06
N TYR A 71 3.07 -4.86 -13.65
CA TYR A 71 2.97 -6.00 -14.57
C TYR A 71 1.56 -6.14 -15.16
N PHE A 72 0.51 -6.06 -14.35
CA PHE A 72 -0.87 -6.15 -14.81
C PHE A 72 -1.31 -4.92 -15.61
N ASP A 73 -0.81 -3.74 -15.26
CA ASP A 73 -1.13 -2.48 -15.94
C ASP A 73 -0.31 -2.23 -17.22
N PHE A 74 0.55 -3.16 -17.64
CA PHE A 74 1.45 -2.99 -18.78
C PHE A 74 0.78 -2.42 -20.04
N GLU A 75 -0.36 -2.97 -20.47
CA GLU A 75 -1.05 -2.52 -21.68
C GLU A 75 -1.69 -1.14 -21.51
N ILE A 76 -2.15 -0.81 -20.30
CA ILE A 76 -2.72 0.50 -19.97
C ILE A 76 -1.59 1.54 -19.93
N ASP A 77 -0.50 1.20 -19.25
CA ASP A 77 0.63 2.09 -19.04
C ASP A 77 1.41 2.40 -20.32
N LYS A 78 1.31 1.58 -21.38
CA LYS A 78 1.83 1.96 -22.72
C LYS A 78 1.25 3.26 -23.25
N ILE A 79 0.03 3.59 -22.84
CA ILE A 79 -0.71 4.75 -23.33
C ILE A 79 -0.73 5.84 -22.27
N VAL A 80 -1.04 5.49 -21.01
CA VAL A 80 -1.20 6.46 -19.92
C VAL A 80 0.14 6.91 -19.35
N HIS A 81 1.11 6.01 -19.22
CA HIS A 81 2.39 6.25 -18.54
C HIS A 81 3.57 5.62 -19.29
N PRO A 82 3.82 6.02 -20.55
CA PRO A 82 4.85 5.40 -21.40
C PRO A 82 6.27 5.54 -20.82
N GLU A 83 6.49 6.49 -19.91
CA GLU A 83 7.75 6.72 -19.21
C GLU A 83 8.11 5.66 -18.16
N ARG A 84 7.14 4.84 -17.71
CA ARG A 84 7.34 3.83 -16.67
C ARG A 84 8.32 2.73 -17.10
N PRO A 85 8.97 2.03 -16.15
CA PRO A 85 10.04 1.07 -16.47
C PRO A 85 9.62 -0.04 -17.44
N ILE A 86 8.39 -0.58 -17.31
CA ILE A 86 7.92 -1.67 -18.16
C ILE A 86 7.53 -1.19 -19.57
N PRO A 87 6.64 -0.19 -19.75
CA PRO A 87 6.29 0.33 -21.07
C PRO A 87 7.47 0.90 -21.86
N SER A 88 8.42 1.56 -21.18
CA SER A 88 9.62 2.11 -21.82
C SER A 88 10.67 1.05 -22.22
N GLY A 89 10.40 -0.23 -21.96
CA GLY A 89 11.29 -1.35 -22.30
C GLY A 89 12.55 -1.45 -21.42
N LYS A 90 12.66 -0.66 -20.35
CA LYS A 90 13.81 -0.71 -19.41
C LYS A 90 13.77 -1.97 -18.54
N VAL A 91 12.58 -2.50 -18.30
CA VAL A 91 12.31 -3.75 -17.58
C VAL A 91 11.32 -4.57 -18.40
N LEU A 92 11.58 -5.86 -18.61
CA LEU A 92 10.60 -6.72 -19.27
C LEU A 92 9.45 -7.07 -18.31
N PRO A 93 8.20 -7.26 -18.79
CA PRO A 93 7.09 -7.66 -17.91
C PRO A 93 7.40 -8.91 -17.07
N LYS A 94 8.05 -9.92 -17.66
CA LYS A 94 8.48 -11.14 -16.96
C LYS A 94 9.50 -10.87 -15.85
N GLU A 95 10.34 -9.85 -15.99
CA GLU A 95 11.31 -9.45 -14.98
C GLU A 95 10.63 -8.76 -13.80
N ALA A 96 9.65 -7.90 -14.06
CA ALA A 96 8.83 -7.29 -13.01
C ALA A 96 8.02 -8.35 -12.24
N LEU A 97 7.42 -9.32 -12.95
CA LEU A 97 6.73 -10.45 -12.33
C LEU A 97 7.67 -11.29 -11.47
N LEU A 98 8.85 -11.66 -11.98
CA LEU A 98 9.85 -12.41 -11.22
C LEU A 98 10.31 -11.62 -9.99
N PHE A 99 10.52 -10.31 -10.13
CA PHE A 99 10.88 -9.43 -9.04
C PHE A 99 9.79 -9.43 -7.95
N ALA A 100 8.52 -9.27 -8.32
CA ALA A 100 7.41 -9.35 -7.38
C ALA A 100 7.35 -10.71 -6.65
N VAL A 101 7.49 -11.83 -7.38
CA VAL A 101 7.50 -13.18 -6.81
C VAL A 101 8.65 -13.38 -5.82
N ILE A 102 9.85 -12.87 -6.12
CA ILE A 102 10.99 -12.93 -5.21
C ILE A 102 10.69 -12.13 -3.94
N LEU A 103 10.19 -10.90 -4.06
CA LEU A 103 9.85 -10.06 -2.90
C LEU A 103 8.77 -10.69 -2.02
N PHE A 104 7.72 -11.26 -2.62
CA PHE A 104 6.67 -11.97 -1.87
C PHE A 104 7.19 -13.24 -1.21
N SER A 105 8.08 -13.98 -1.88
CA SER A 105 8.69 -15.19 -1.31
C SER A 105 9.58 -14.87 -0.11
N ILE A 106 10.39 -13.80 -0.19
CA ILE A 106 11.18 -13.32 0.95
C ILE A 106 10.25 -12.84 2.06
N SER A 107 9.19 -12.09 1.74
CA SER A 107 8.19 -11.63 2.73
C SER A 107 7.55 -12.80 3.48
N LEU A 108 7.16 -13.87 2.78
CA LEU A 108 6.60 -15.08 3.37
C LEU A 108 7.59 -15.75 4.31
N ILE A 109 8.83 -15.98 3.86
CA ILE A 109 9.87 -16.61 4.69
C ILE A 109 10.13 -15.79 5.95
N LEU A 110 10.35 -14.48 5.81
CA LEU A 110 10.64 -13.61 6.95
C LEU A 110 9.45 -13.47 7.89
N SER A 111 8.21 -13.42 7.38
CA SER A 111 7.02 -13.38 8.24
C SER A 111 6.83 -14.65 9.07
N LEU A 112 7.23 -15.82 8.55
CA LEU A 112 7.21 -17.08 9.29
C LEU A 112 8.26 -17.09 10.42
N LEU A 113 9.41 -16.43 10.20
CA LEU A 113 10.45 -16.25 11.23
C LEU A 113 10.00 -15.33 12.37
N ILE A 114 9.05 -14.42 12.13
CA ILE A 114 8.43 -13.60 13.18
C ILE A 114 7.46 -14.47 13.98
N ASN A 115 6.37 -14.92 13.35
CA ASN A 115 5.41 -15.87 13.92
C ASN A 115 4.38 -16.35 12.89
N ILE A 116 3.61 -17.38 13.25
CA ILE A 116 2.58 -17.96 12.37
C ILE A 116 1.47 -16.97 12.00
N LEU A 117 1.12 -16.04 12.90
CA LEU A 117 0.07 -15.05 12.63
C LEU A 117 0.50 -14.08 11.53
N CYS A 118 1.74 -13.59 11.58
CA CYS A 118 2.33 -12.75 10.54
C CYS A 118 2.36 -13.49 9.19
N PHE A 119 2.78 -14.76 9.19
CA PHE A 119 2.76 -15.59 7.98
C PHE A 119 1.37 -15.68 7.34
N LEU A 120 0.33 -15.92 8.14
CA LEU A 120 -1.06 -15.97 7.65
C LEU A 120 -1.53 -14.62 7.11
N ILE A 121 -1.18 -13.50 7.76
CA ILE A 121 -1.52 -12.16 7.26
C ILE A 121 -0.86 -11.91 5.89
N VAL A 122 0.40 -12.31 5.70
CA VAL A 122 1.08 -12.18 4.40
C VAL A 122 0.39 -13.02 3.32
N ILE A 123 0.05 -14.27 3.61
CA ILE A 123 -0.68 -15.14 2.66
C ILE A 123 -2.01 -14.50 2.25
N ILE A 124 -2.81 -14.05 3.23
CA ILE A 124 -4.10 -13.42 2.97
C ILE A 124 -3.90 -12.15 2.14
N SER A 125 -2.90 -11.35 2.45
CA SER A 125 -2.61 -10.10 1.72
C SER A 125 -2.21 -10.36 0.26
N ILE A 126 -1.33 -11.35 0.00
CA ILE A 126 -0.96 -11.76 -1.36
C ILE A 126 -2.18 -12.28 -2.10
N PHE A 127 -2.98 -13.14 -1.47
CA PHE A 127 -4.19 -13.68 -2.09
C PHE A 127 -5.19 -12.58 -2.44
N SER A 128 -5.48 -11.66 -1.50
CA SER A 128 -6.37 -10.52 -1.73
C SER A 128 -5.85 -9.61 -2.85
N LEU A 129 -4.54 -9.37 -2.91
CA LEU A 129 -3.93 -8.57 -3.98
C LEU A 129 -4.10 -9.23 -5.35
N LEU A 130 -3.86 -10.54 -5.45
CA LEU A 130 -4.04 -11.27 -6.71
C LEU A 130 -5.52 -11.31 -7.12
N MET A 131 -6.44 -11.47 -6.17
CA MET A 131 -7.87 -11.36 -6.44
C MET A 131 -8.24 -9.97 -6.96
N TYR A 132 -7.65 -8.92 -6.37
CA TYR A 132 -7.82 -7.56 -6.85
C TYR A 132 -7.35 -7.42 -8.30
N GLU A 133 -6.08 -7.74 -8.59
CA GLU A 133 -5.48 -7.53 -9.92
C GLU A 133 -6.19 -8.34 -11.01
N VAL A 134 -6.58 -9.59 -10.72
CA VAL A 134 -7.20 -10.47 -11.73
C VAL A 134 -8.70 -10.20 -11.90
N PHE A 135 -9.44 -9.93 -10.82
CA PHE A 135 -10.91 -9.93 -10.88
C PHE A 135 -11.55 -8.59 -10.51
N PHE A 136 -11.10 -7.94 -9.43
CA PHE A 136 -11.87 -6.86 -8.81
C PHE A 136 -11.43 -5.44 -9.18
N LYS A 137 -10.24 -5.27 -9.75
CA LYS A 137 -9.68 -3.97 -10.16
C LYS A 137 -10.61 -3.18 -11.09
N SER A 138 -11.36 -3.86 -11.94
CA SER A 138 -12.30 -3.26 -12.90
C SER A 138 -13.75 -3.22 -12.40
N GLN A 139 -14.01 -3.53 -11.12
CA GLN A 139 -15.38 -3.66 -10.58
C GLN A 139 -15.83 -2.46 -9.72
N GLY A 140 -15.00 -1.43 -9.52
CA GLY A 140 -15.30 -0.23 -8.74
C GLY A 140 -15.15 -0.47 -7.24
N LEU A 141 -16.21 -0.23 -6.46
CA LEU A 141 -16.15 -0.19 -4.99
C LEU A 141 -15.51 -1.43 -4.34
N ILE A 142 -15.80 -2.63 -4.85
CA ILE A 142 -15.21 -3.86 -4.31
C ILE A 142 -13.68 -3.87 -4.45
N GLY A 143 -13.14 -3.33 -5.55
CA GLY A 143 -11.70 -3.15 -5.74
C GLY A 143 -11.13 -2.16 -4.74
N ASN A 144 -11.79 -1.01 -4.55
CA ASN A 144 -11.35 -0.01 -3.57
C ASN A 144 -11.35 -0.59 -2.13
N ILE A 145 -12.35 -1.42 -1.78
CA ILE A 145 -12.41 -2.11 -0.48
C ILE A 145 -11.23 -3.06 -0.29
N ILE A 146 -10.87 -3.84 -1.31
CA ILE A 146 -9.75 -4.79 -1.21
C ILE A 146 -8.42 -4.05 -1.03
N VAL A 147 -8.17 -2.99 -1.80
CA VAL A 147 -6.95 -2.17 -1.68
C VAL A 147 -6.88 -1.48 -0.32
N ALA A 148 -8.01 -0.94 0.16
CA ALA A 148 -8.10 -0.34 1.48
C ALA A 148 -7.81 -1.35 2.60
N PHE A 149 -8.37 -2.57 2.48
CA PHE A 149 -8.13 -3.65 3.42
C PHE A 149 -6.64 -4.01 3.49
N ILE A 150 -6.02 -4.33 2.35
CA ILE A 150 -4.60 -4.72 2.28
C ILE A 150 -3.71 -3.61 2.85
N SER A 151 -3.96 -2.36 2.46
CA SER A 151 -3.15 -1.21 2.91
C SER A 151 -3.27 -0.98 4.42
N SER A 152 -4.47 -1.14 4.97
CA SER A 152 -4.73 -0.94 6.40
C SER A 152 -4.13 -2.02 7.29
N MET A 153 -3.91 -3.24 6.76
CA MET A 153 -3.38 -4.37 7.52
C MET A 153 -1.92 -4.17 7.97
N ALA A 154 -1.19 -3.20 7.41
CA ALA A 154 0.18 -2.88 7.85
C ALA A 154 0.25 -2.57 9.36
N PHE A 155 -0.72 -1.84 9.92
CA PHE A 155 -0.77 -1.58 11.36
C PHE A 155 -1.00 -2.85 12.17
N THR A 156 -2.01 -3.66 11.79
CA THR A 156 -2.29 -4.95 12.42
C THR A 156 -1.11 -5.91 12.33
N PHE A 157 -0.36 -5.89 11.24
CA PHE A 157 0.86 -6.68 11.06
C PHE A 157 1.94 -6.31 12.09
N GLY A 158 2.10 -5.01 12.36
CA GLY A 158 2.97 -4.51 13.43
C GLY A 158 2.60 -5.04 14.82
N GLY A 159 1.32 -4.99 15.19
CA GLY A 159 0.84 -5.56 16.45
C GLY A 159 0.92 -7.09 16.49
N ALA A 160 0.67 -7.76 15.36
CA ALA A 160 0.79 -9.21 15.24
C ALA A 160 2.23 -9.70 15.44
N ALA A 161 3.23 -8.91 15.04
CA ALA A 161 4.65 -9.24 15.25
C ALA A 161 5.01 -9.44 16.73
N ILE A 162 4.23 -8.84 17.63
CA ILE A 162 4.44 -8.91 19.09
C ILE A 162 3.29 -9.63 19.81
N TRP A 163 2.52 -10.45 19.09
CA TRP A 163 1.38 -11.22 19.61
C TRP A 163 0.20 -10.40 20.15
N GLN A 164 0.09 -9.13 19.75
CA GLN A 164 -0.96 -8.21 20.17
C GLN A 164 -1.64 -7.55 18.95
N PRO A 165 -2.19 -8.33 18.00
CA PRO A 165 -2.79 -7.78 16.77
C PRO A 165 -4.01 -6.90 17.07
N TYR A 166 -4.78 -7.25 18.11
CA TYR A 166 -6.04 -6.60 18.46
C TYR A 166 -5.86 -5.14 18.90
N ASN A 167 -4.75 -4.82 19.57
CA ASN A 167 -4.47 -3.48 20.07
C ASN A 167 -4.26 -2.47 18.92
N SER A 168 -3.73 -2.95 17.79
CA SER A 168 -3.53 -2.16 16.57
C SER A 168 -4.71 -2.14 15.61
N LEU A 169 -5.76 -2.95 15.83
CA LEU A 169 -6.92 -3.03 14.93
C LEU A 169 -7.64 -1.69 14.78
N VAL A 170 -7.66 -0.87 15.84
CA VAL A 170 -8.29 0.45 15.79
C VAL A 170 -7.62 1.35 14.75
N LEU A 171 -6.30 1.29 14.63
CA LEU A 171 -5.55 2.02 13.60
C LEU A 171 -5.78 1.46 12.21
N SER A 172 -5.86 0.13 12.06
CA SER A 172 -6.26 -0.49 10.80
C SER A 172 -7.68 -0.10 10.39
N ALA A 173 -8.65 -0.04 11.30
CA ALA A 173 -10.03 0.35 10.97
C ALA A 173 -10.12 1.81 10.51
N ILE A 174 -9.44 2.73 11.20
CA ILE A 174 -9.35 4.14 10.79
C ILE A 174 -8.67 4.25 9.42
N THR A 175 -7.52 3.59 9.25
CA THR A 175 -6.75 3.61 8.00
C THR A 175 -7.54 2.99 6.85
N PHE A 176 -8.35 1.97 7.11
CA PHE A 176 -9.23 1.37 6.12
C PHE A 176 -10.22 2.40 5.57
N LEU A 177 -10.88 3.18 6.44
CA LEU A 177 -11.80 4.24 6.02
C LEU A 177 -11.06 5.33 5.23
N LEU A 178 -9.87 5.74 5.69
CA LEU A 178 -9.03 6.70 4.98
C LEU A 178 -8.66 6.21 3.57
N MET A 179 -8.18 4.97 3.47
CA MET A 179 -7.76 4.38 2.20
C MET A 179 -8.96 4.16 1.28
N LEU A 180 -10.12 3.74 1.81
CA LEU A 180 -11.32 3.58 1.00
C LEU A 180 -11.78 4.91 0.40
N GLY A 181 -11.84 5.98 1.22
CA GLY A 181 -12.14 7.32 0.73
C GLY A 181 -11.13 7.79 -0.31
N ARG A 182 -9.83 7.61 -0.04
CA ARG A 182 -8.74 7.97 -0.97
C ARG A 182 -8.86 7.23 -2.30
N GLU A 183 -9.08 5.92 -2.30
CA GLU A 183 -9.19 5.10 -3.52
C GLU A 183 -10.39 5.53 -4.37
N ILE A 184 -11.53 5.85 -3.75
CA ILE A 184 -12.70 6.39 -4.48
C ILE A 184 -12.37 7.75 -5.13
N LEU A 185 -11.65 8.63 -4.41
CA LEU A 185 -11.24 9.93 -4.95
C LEU A 185 -10.17 9.83 -6.04
N MET A 186 -9.29 8.82 -5.98
CA MET A 186 -8.36 8.49 -7.05
C MET A 186 -9.10 8.03 -8.30
N ASP A 187 -10.09 7.13 -8.17
CA ASP A 187 -10.93 6.73 -9.29
C ASP A 187 -11.68 7.93 -9.92
N VAL A 188 -12.05 8.94 -9.11
CA VAL A 188 -12.69 10.18 -9.60
C VAL A 188 -11.71 11.03 -10.44
N ARG A 189 -10.46 11.10 -9.99
CA ARG A 189 -9.37 11.82 -10.67
C ARG A 189 -9.04 11.14 -12.00
N ASP A 190 -8.91 9.82 -11.99
CA ASP A 190 -8.42 9.03 -13.12
C ASP A 190 -9.54 8.59 -14.09
N MET A 191 -10.78 8.95 -13.78
CA MET A 191 -11.98 8.54 -14.53
C MET A 191 -11.88 8.72 -16.04
N ASP A 192 -11.35 9.85 -16.50
CA ASP A 192 -11.28 10.19 -17.93
C ASP A 192 -10.26 9.30 -18.67
N GLY A 193 -9.17 8.88 -17.99
CA GLY A 193 -8.17 7.96 -18.53
C GLY A 193 -8.58 6.49 -18.46
N ASP A 194 -9.43 6.14 -17.49
CA ASP A 194 -9.85 4.76 -17.23
C ASP A 194 -10.95 4.25 -18.18
N VAL A 195 -11.65 5.13 -18.91
CA VAL A 195 -12.87 4.81 -19.69
C VAL A 195 -12.68 3.61 -20.62
N LEU A 196 -11.49 3.46 -21.21
CA LEU A 196 -11.19 2.41 -22.18
C LEU A 196 -10.84 1.05 -21.54
N TYR A 197 -10.54 1.01 -20.23
CA TYR A 197 -9.90 -0.15 -19.60
C TYR A 197 -10.64 -0.66 -18.36
N ARG A 198 -11.33 0.20 -17.61
CA ARG A 198 -11.91 -0.13 -16.31
C ARG A 198 -13.36 0.36 -16.19
N LYS A 199 -14.11 -0.24 -15.26
CA LYS A 199 -15.45 0.21 -14.86
C LYS A 199 -15.43 0.60 -13.38
N THR A 200 -14.96 1.82 -13.10
CA THR A 200 -14.79 2.33 -11.73
C THR A 200 -16.12 2.76 -11.11
N LEU A 201 -16.13 2.98 -9.79
CA LEU A 201 -17.30 3.48 -9.07
C LEU A 201 -17.83 4.83 -9.65
N PRO A 202 -16.98 5.85 -9.86
CA PRO A 202 -17.42 7.12 -10.44
C PRO A 202 -18.13 7.00 -11.79
N MET A 203 -17.76 6.04 -12.63
CA MET A 203 -18.44 5.80 -13.91
C MET A 203 -19.86 5.25 -13.73
N LYS A 204 -20.13 4.57 -12.61
CA LYS A 204 -21.45 3.99 -12.30
C LYS A 204 -22.40 4.99 -11.64
N ILE A 205 -21.89 5.81 -10.71
CA ILE A 205 -22.73 6.72 -9.89
C ILE A 205 -22.54 8.21 -10.21
N GLY A 206 -21.64 8.53 -11.14
CA GLY A 206 -21.27 9.89 -11.53
C GLY A 206 -20.16 10.50 -10.67
N ARG A 207 -19.39 11.41 -11.30
CA ARG A 207 -18.23 12.09 -10.68
C ARG A 207 -18.57 12.74 -9.35
N LYS A 208 -19.61 13.59 -9.34
CA LYS A 208 -20.03 14.35 -8.16
C LYS A 208 -20.45 13.44 -6.99
N SER A 209 -21.24 12.40 -7.27
CA SER A 209 -21.69 11.45 -6.25
C SER A 209 -20.52 10.66 -5.66
N ALA A 210 -19.59 10.19 -6.50
CA ALA A 210 -18.41 9.48 -6.05
C ALA A 210 -17.46 10.37 -5.23
N THR A 211 -17.30 11.65 -5.60
CA THR A 211 -16.56 12.63 -4.79
C THR A 211 -17.16 12.76 -3.40
N TYR A 212 -18.48 12.99 -3.28
CA TYR A 212 -19.12 13.08 -1.96
C TYR A 212 -18.97 11.78 -1.17
N PHE A 213 -19.14 10.64 -1.82
CA PHE A 213 -19.01 9.35 -1.16
C PHE A 213 -17.60 9.11 -0.61
N GLY A 214 -16.56 9.42 -1.38
CA GLY A 214 -15.16 9.37 -0.93
C GLY A 214 -14.89 10.33 0.23
N CYS A 215 -15.35 11.59 0.13
CA CYS A 215 -15.18 12.59 1.17
C CYS A 215 -15.88 12.22 2.48
N ILE A 216 -17.05 11.56 2.43
CA ILE A 216 -17.74 11.08 3.64
C ILE A 216 -16.84 10.11 4.41
N PHE A 217 -16.19 9.15 3.74
CA PHE A 217 -15.28 8.22 4.42
C PHE A 217 -14.09 8.93 5.07
N LEU A 218 -13.52 9.94 4.40
CA LEU A 218 -12.42 10.72 4.96
C LEU A 218 -12.86 11.54 6.18
N ILE A 219 -14.01 12.21 6.11
CA ILE A 219 -14.58 12.98 7.23
C ILE A 219 -14.88 12.06 8.41
N VAL A 220 -15.51 10.91 8.16
CA VAL A 220 -15.81 9.92 9.21
C VAL A 220 -14.52 9.40 9.84
N ALA A 221 -13.49 9.12 9.04
CA ALA A 221 -12.20 8.69 9.56
C ALA A 221 -11.56 9.76 10.47
N ILE A 222 -11.50 11.02 10.03
CA ILE A 222 -11.01 12.16 10.82
C ILE A 222 -11.82 12.34 12.11
N ALA A 223 -13.13 12.13 12.07
CA ALA A 223 -13.96 12.22 13.27
C ALA A 223 -13.67 11.10 14.28
N ILE A 224 -13.22 9.93 13.81
CA ILE A 224 -12.90 8.77 14.64
C ILE A 224 -11.46 8.82 15.17
N THR A 225 -10.52 9.47 14.47
CA THR A 225 -9.11 9.52 14.88
C THR A 225 -8.86 9.97 16.32
N PRO A 226 -9.59 10.93 16.96
CA PRO A 226 -9.31 11.27 18.35
C PRO A 226 -9.86 10.26 19.37
N LEU A 227 -10.82 9.40 18.98
CA LEU A 227 -11.51 8.48 19.90
C LEU A 227 -10.58 7.50 20.62
N PRO A 228 -9.57 6.88 19.98
CA PRO A 228 -8.63 6.00 20.67
C PRO A 228 -7.88 6.71 21.80
N ALA A 229 -7.54 7.99 21.65
CA ALA A 229 -6.91 8.76 22.71
C ALA A 229 -7.90 9.20 23.81
N ILE A 230 -9.13 9.57 23.43
CA ILE A 230 -10.19 9.99 24.37
C ILE A 230 -10.63 8.82 25.25
N TRP A 231 -10.78 7.62 24.68
CA TRP A 231 -11.15 6.40 25.39
C TRP A 231 -9.99 5.72 26.13
N GLY A 232 -8.78 6.29 26.07
CA GLY A 232 -7.61 5.75 26.74
C GLY A 232 -7.09 4.44 26.13
N ILE A 233 -7.48 4.11 24.89
CA ILE A 233 -6.93 2.99 24.12
C ILE A 233 -5.48 3.33 23.74
N LEU A 234 -5.23 4.58 23.30
CA LEU A 234 -3.92 5.10 22.96
C LEU A 234 -3.50 6.24 23.88
N ASN A 235 -2.19 6.44 24.02
CA ASN A 235 -1.65 7.58 24.74
C ASN A 235 -1.99 8.89 24.00
N LYS A 236 -2.28 9.97 24.73
CA LYS A 236 -2.55 11.31 24.18
C LYS A 236 -1.45 11.84 23.25
N TRP A 237 -0.20 11.40 23.40
CA TRP A 237 0.89 11.72 22.46
C TRP A 237 0.60 11.32 21.02
N TYR A 238 -0.23 10.28 20.80
CA TYR A 238 -0.72 9.89 19.47
C TYR A 238 -1.36 11.06 18.72
N LEU A 239 -2.09 11.94 19.42
CA LEU A 239 -2.77 13.09 18.80
C LEU A 239 -1.78 14.08 18.18
N MET A 240 -0.56 14.19 18.70
CA MET A 240 0.46 15.08 18.12
C MET A 240 0.89 14.64 16.72
N VAL A 241 0.83 13.34 16.44
CA VAL A 241 1.16 12.77 15.13
C VAL A 241 -0.03 12.85 14.19
N VAL A 242 -1.25 12.61 14.69
CA VAL A 242 -2.43 12.46 13.83
C VAL A 242 -3.12 13.78 13.51
N ILE A 243 -3.13 14.77 14.41
CA ILE A 243 -3.74 16.08 14.13
C ILE A 243 -3.18 16.75 12.87
N PRO A 244 -1.84 16.79 12.62
CA PRO A 244 -1.30 17.34 11.38
C PRO A 244 -1.77 16.58 10.13
N VAL A 245 -1.87 15.25 10.21
CA VAL A 245 -2.35 14.41 9.11
C VAL A 245 -3.82 14.70 8.81
N ASP A 246 -4.65 14.73 9.85
CA ASP A 246 -6.08 15.04 9.72
C ASP A 246 -6.32 16.45 9.18
N PHE A 247 -5.51 17.42 9.60
CA PHE A 247 -5.57 18.79 9.06
C PHE A 247 -5.29 18.81 7.57
N LEU A 248 -4.24 18.11 7.10
CA LEU A 248 -3.90 18.04 5.69
C LEU A 248 -5.00 17.34 4.87
N ILE A 249 -5.59 16.27 5.39
CA ILE A 249 -6.69 15.57 4.73
C ILE A 249 -7.94 16.46 4.70
N GLY A 250 -8.27 17.11 5.82
CA GLY A 250 -9.39 18.06 5.90
C GLY A 250 -9.23 19.23 4.92
N TYR A 251 -8.02 19.78 4.82
CA TYR A 251 -7.71 20.81 3.82
C TYR A 251 -7.87 20.31 2.39
N ALA A 252 -7.41 19.08 2.10
CA ALA A 252 -7.56 18.47 0.77
C ALA A 252 -9.03 18.21 0.37
N ILE A 253 -9.93 17.98 1.33
CA ILE A 253 -11.37 17.81 1.07
C ILE A 253 -12.04 19.13 0.65
N LEU A 254 -11.47 20.27 1.07
CA LEU A 254 -12.02 21.60 0.80
C LEU A 254 -11.58 22.20 -0.54
N LEU A 255 -10.57 21.60 -1.19
CA LEU A 255 -10.06 21.99 -2.51
C LEU A 255 -10.84 21.30 -3.64
#